data_AF-A0AA96Z248-F1
#
_entry.id   AF-A0AA96Z248-F1
#
_cell.length_a   1.000
_cell.length_b   1.000
_cell.length_c   1.000
_cell.angle_alpha   90.00
_cell.angle_beta   90.00
_cell.angle_gamma   90.00
#
_symmetry.space_group_name_H-M   'P 1'
#
loop_
_entity.id
_entity.type
_entity.pdbx_description
1 polymer ?
#
loop_
_entity_poly.entity_id
_entity_poly.type
_entity_poly.pdbx_seq_one_letter_code
_entity_poly.pdbx_strand_id
1 'polypeptide(L)'
;MSEKPKGLTLYFYRNAKGWDCTNGGISARFDECTLIGIVNHTRARITGQPLVAQPLPEGSRVFEPTDKRPAVYLVMGKHSPNDRFIVPADQKTWQPDGRWWMCGGNYADSSDSRFDELLPGGFAVRVHDRHEG
;
A
#
# COMPACT_ATOMS: atom_id res chain seq x y z
N MET A 1 -6.50 -15.47 17.11
CA MET A 1 -6.05 -14.34 16.27
C MET A 1 -5.66 -14.91 14.93
N SER A 2 -6.08 -14.29 13.81
CA SER A 2 -5.62 -14.72 12.48
C SER A 2 -4.10 -14.60 12.41
N GLU A 3 -3.45 -15.51 11.70
CA GLU A 3 -2.03 -15.41 11.38
C GLU A 3 -1.75 -14.06 10.69
N LYS A 4 -0.61 -13.44 11.02
CA LYS A 4 -0.21 -12.18 10.40
C LYS A 4 0.15 -12.44 8.93
N PRO A 5 -0.38 -11.64 7.99
CA PRO A 5 0.05 -11.76 6.60
C PRO A 5 1.53 -11.39 6.49
N LYS A 6 2.21 -12.00 5.52
CA LYS A 6 3.58 -11.65 5.16
C LYS A 6 3.63 -10.89 3.84
N GLY A 7 4.64 -10.06 3.69
CA GLY A 7 4.76 -9.13 2.59
C GLY A 7 6.17 -8.64 2.34
N LEU A 8 6.28 -7.54 1.59
CA LEU A 8 7.53 -6.85 1.30
C LEU A 8 7.67 -5.61 2.17
N THR A 9 8.91 -5.27 2.54
CA THR A 9 9.20 -3.99 3.22
C THR A 9 9.29 -2.88 2.18
N LEU A 10 8.56 -1.80 2.40
CA LEU A 10 8.69 -0.54 1.66
C LEU A 10 9.12 0.58 2.60
N TYR A 11 9.75 1.61 2.06
CA TYR A 11 10.21 2.80 2.77
C TYR A 11 9.41 4.01 2.34
N PHE A 12 9.03 4.86 3.30
CA PHE A 12 8.31 6.10 3.02
C PHE A 12 9.28 7.23 2.66
N TYR A 13 9.02 7.88 1.52
CA TYR A 13 9.72 9.07 1.07
C TYR A 13 8.85 10.30 1.32
N ARG A 14 9.38 11.23 2.12
CA ARG A 14 8.72 12.48 2.47
C ARG A 14 9.42 13.64 1.81
N ASN A 15 8.66 14.67 1.44
CA ASN A 15 9.26 15.91 0.95
C ASN A 15 10.01 16.61 2.09
N ALA A 16 11.35 16.60 2.04
CA ALA A 16 12.20 17.18 3.07
C ALA A 16 11.99 18.69 3.29
N LYS A 17 11.42 19.40 2.31
CA LYS A 17 11.08 20.84 2.41
C LYS A 17 9.58 21.10 2.41
N GLY A 18 8.77 20.05 2.36
CA GLY A 18 7.31 20.14 2.29
C GLY A 18 6.68 20.21 3.68
N TRP A 19 5.40 20.58 3.70
CA TRP A 19 4.55 20.41 4.87
C TRP A 19 3.95 19.00 4.86
N ASP A 20 3.73 18.42 6.04
CA ASP A 20 2.99 17.17 6.17
C ASP A 20 1.48 17.42 5.95
N CYS A 21 1.00 17.10 4.76
CA CYS A 21 -0.42 17.19 4.43
C CYS A 21 -1.16 15.88 4.67
N THR A 22 -0.56 14.85 5.28
CA THR A 22 -1.23 13.56 5.52
C THR A 22 -2.27 13.62 6.64
N ASN A 23 -2.32 14.72 7.42
CA ASN A 23 -3.13 14.83 8.64
C ASN A 23 -2.78 13.74 9.67
N GLY A 24 -1.49 13.49 9.86
CA GLY A 24 -1.00 12.43 10.75
C GLY A 24 -1.27 11.03 10.20
N GLY A 25 -1.18 10.84 8.89
CA GLY A 25 -1.30 9.55 8.23
C GLY A 25 -0.16 8.59 8.57
N ILE A 26 -0.25 7.36 8.08
CA ILE A 26 0.72 6.30 8.38
C ILE A 26 2.15 6.68 7.96
N SER A 27 2.28 7.34 6.82
CA SER A 27 3.56 7.77 6.27
C SER A 27 4.17 8.94 7.04
N ALA A 28 3.40 9.70 7.81
CA ALA A 28 3.93 10.72 8.72
C ALA A 28 4.44 10.14 10.05
N ARG A 29 3.94 8.96 10.45
CA ARG A 29 4.25 8.35 11.76
C ARG A 29 5.33 7.28 11.72
N PHE A 30 5.50 6.63 10.57
CA PHE A 30 6.41 5.50 10.40
C PHE A 30 7.30 5.72 9.20
N ASP A 31 8.53 5.22 9.24
CA ASP A 31 9.52 5.32 8.15
C ASP A 31 9.42 4.18 7.14
N GLU A 32 8.77 3.08 7.51
CA GLU A 32 8.65 1.87 6.71
C GLU A 32 7.26 1.24 6.89
N CYS A 33 6.85 0.43 5.91
CA CYS A 33 5.60 -0.33 5.95
C CYS A 33 5.77 -1.72 5.33
N THR A 34 4.80 -2.60 5.60
CA THR A 34 4.76 -3.96 5.05
C THR A 34 3.65 -4.02 4.01
N LEU A 35 4.01 -4.16 2.74
CA LEU A 35 3.05 -4.39 1.65
C LEU A 35 2.56 -5.83 1.70
N ILE A 36 1.30 -6.04 2.09
CA ILE A 36 0.75 -7.38 2.36
C ILE A 36 -0.14 -7.92 1.24
N GLY A 37 -0.53 -7.07 0.28
CA GLY A 37 -1.39 -7.50 -0.81
C GLY A 37 -1.71 -6.43 -1.84
N ILE A 38 -2.56 -6.81 -2.79
CA ILE A 38 -2.96 -6.01 -3.95
C ILE A 38 -4.48 -5.95 -4.07
N VAL A 39 -5.00 -4.75 -4.34
CA VAL A 39 -6.40 -4.52 -4.73
C VAL A 39 -6.42 -4.08 -6.19
N ASN A 40 -6.81 -4.97 -7.11
CA ASN A 40 -6.74 -4.73 -8.55
C ASN A 40 -8.12 -4.44 -9.16
N HIS A 41 -8.46 -3.15 -9.27
CA HIS A 41 -9.71 -2.69 -9.90
C HIS A 41 -9.74 -2.97 -11.40
N THR A 42 -8.60 -2.90 -12.10
CA THR A 42 -8.53 -3.20 -13.53
C THR A 42 -8.96 -4.64 -13.81
N ARG A 43 -8.40 -5.60 -13.05
CA ARG A 43 -8.77 -7.02 -13.16
C ARG A 43 -10.25 -7.23 -12.87
N ALA A 44 -10.76 -6.66 -11.78
CA ALA A 44 -12.17 -6.80 -11.42
C ALA A 44 -13.11 -6.29 -12.53
N ARG A 45 -12.81 -5.13 -13.13
CA ARG A 45 -13.58 -4.57 -14.26
C ARG A 45 -13.54 -5.46 -15.50
N ILE A 46 -12.37 -5.98 -15.87
CA ILE A 46 -12.21 -6.78 -17.09
C ILE A 46 -12.84 -8.17 -16.95
N THR A 47 -12.66 -8.81 -15.79
CA THR A 47 -13.09 -10.20 -15.57
C THR A 47 -14.52 -10.31 -15.04
N GLY A 48 -15.12 -9.21 -14.58
CA GLY A 48 -16.40 -9.21 -13.87
C GLY A 48 -16.35 -9.85 -12.48
N GLN A 49 -15.16 -10.27 -12.00
CA GLN A 49 -15.00 -10.85 -10.68
C GLN A 49 -15.13 -9.78 -9.58
N PRO A 50 -15.63 -10.14 -8.39
CA PRO A 50 -15.68 -9.24 -7.25
C PRO A 50 -14.31 -8.63 -6.95
N LEU A 51 -14.30 -7.36 -6.55
CA LEU A 51 -13.08 -6.69 -6.10
C LEU A 51 -12.68 -7.23 -4.73
N VAL A 52 -11.69 -8.11 -4.70
CA VAL A 52 -11.16 -8.72 -3.47
C VAL A 52 -9.66 -8.45 -3.37
N ALA A 53 -9.22 -8.09 -2.16
CA ALA A 53 -7.82 -7.96 -1.84
C ALA A 53 -7.12 -9.32 -1.95
N GLN A 54 -6.03 -9.37 -2.71
CA GLN A 54 -5.24 -10.57 -2.92
C GLN A 54 -3.93 -10.48 -2.15
N PRO A 55 -3.45 -11.57 -1.53
CA PRO A 55 -2.11 -11.60 -1.00
C PRO A 55 -1.08 -11.40 -2.12
N LEU A 56 0.13 -10.97 -1.78
CA LEU A 56 1.24 -10.93 -2.74
C LEU A 56 1.53 -12.31 -3.35
N PRO A 57 2.26 -12.42 -4.48
CA PRO A 57 2.82 -13.69 -4.91
C PRO A 57 3.61 -14.38 -3.79
N GLU A 58 3.60 -15.72 -3.76
CA GLU A 58 4.18 -16.50 -2.65
C GLU A 58 5.65 -16.11 -2.35
N GLY A 59 6.48 -15.94 -3.38
CA GLY A 59 7.89 -15.53 -3.25
C GLY A 59 8.11 -14.12 -2.68
N SER A 60 7.05 -13.31 -2.58
CA SER A 60 7.08 -11.94 -2.05
C SER A 60 6.52 -11.84 -0.63
N ARG A 61 6.09 -12.95 -0.02
CA ARG A 61 5.51 -13.00 1.33
C ARG A 61 6.58 -13.28 2.39
N VAL A 62 7.47 -12.33 2.63
CA VAL A 62 8.67 -12.56 3.46
C VAL A 62 8.53 -12.04 4.88
N PHE A 63 8.06 -10.80 5.03
CA PHE A 63 8.13 -10.05 6.28
C PHE A 63 6.76 -9.83 6.89
N GLU A 64 6.63 -10.00 8.19
CA GLU A 64 5.39 -9.69 8.93
C GLU A 64 5.30 -8.20 9.28
N PRO A 65 4.08 -7.63 9.33
CA PRO A 65 3.82 -6.33 9.94
C PRO A 65 4.22 -6.29 11.42
N THR A 66 4.77 -5.16 11.82
CA THR A 66 5.16 -4.86 13.20
C THR A 66 4.61 -3.51 13.62
N ASP A 67 4.70 -3.19 14.91
CA ASP A 67 4.27 -1.89 15.43
C ASP A 67 5.09 -0.72 14.87
N LYS A 68 6.27 -0.98 14.27
CA LYS A 68 7.10 0.02 13.58
C LYS A 68 6.92 0.01 12.06
N ARG A 69 6.37 -1.07 11.52
CA ARG A 69 6.22 -1.33 10.09
C ARG A 69 4.79 -1.81 9.79
N PRO A 70 3.81 -0.90 9.82
CA PRO A 70 2.41 -1.25 9.68
C PRO A 70 2.07 -1.81 8.30
N ALA A 71 0.97 -2.55 8.22
CA ALA A 71 0.50 -3.20 7.01
C ALA A 71 -0.17 -2.22 6.04
N VAL A 72 0.09 -2.41 4.75
CA VAL A 72 -0.48 -1.61 3.65
C VAL A 72 -0.83 -2.47 2.43
N TYR A 73 -1.65 -1.92 1.55
CA TYR A 73 -2.06 -2.52 0.28
C TYR A 73 -1.64 -1.67 -0.92
N LEU A 74 -1.27 -2.33 -2.01
CA LEU A 74 -1.11 -1.70 -3.32
C LEU A 74 -2.44 -1.73 -4.07
N VAL A 75 -2.98 -0.55 -4.38
CA VAL A 75 -4.18 -0.40 -5.18
C VAL A 75 -3.78 -0.14 -6.63
N MET A 76 -4.42 -0.87 -7.55
CA MET A 76 -4.19 -0.73 -8.99
C MET A 76 -5.51 -0.44 -9.70
N GLY A 77 -5.49 0.52 -10.62
CA GLY A 77 -6.58 0.65 -11.60
C GLY A 77 -7.83 1.38 -11.12
N LYS A 78 -7.82 2.01 -9.93
CA LYS A 78 -9.04 2.54 -9.29
C LYS A 78 -9.70 3.63 -10.14
N HIS A 79 -8.96 4.69 -10.46
CA HIS A 79 -9.48 5.81 -11.26
C HIS A 79 -9.14 5.68 -12.74
N SER A 80 -7.93 5.22 -13.07
CA SER A 80 -7.49 4.93 -14.44
C SER A 80 -6.70 3.62 -14.49
N PRO A 81 -6.54 2.96 -15.65
CA PRO A 81 -5.82 1.68 -15.76
C PRO A 81 -4.38 1.72 -15.24
N ASN A 82 -3.73 2.89 -15.29
CA ASN A 82 -2.35 3.11 -14.87
C ASN A 82 -2.22 3.61 -13.43
N ASP A 83 -3.34 3.78 -12.72
CA ASP A 83 -3.31 4.29 -11.35
C ASP A 83 -2.69 3.25 -10.40
N ARG A 84 -1.71 3.68 -9.62
CA ARG A 84 -0.96 2.87 -8.65
C ARG A 84 -0.72 3.71 -7.39
N PHE A 85 -1.17 3.23 -6.24
CA PHE A 85 -0.95 3.89 -4.97
C PHE A 85 -1.09 2.93 -3.80
N ILE A 86 -0.50 3.29 -2.67
CA ILE A 86 -0.54 2.54 -1.42
C ILE A 86 -1.67 3.07 -0.53
N VAL A 87 -2.37 2.19 0.18
CA VAL A 87 -3.34 2.55 1.23
C VAL A 87 -3.08 1.77 2.53
N PRO A 88 -3.41 2.34 3.69
CA PRO A 88 -3.40 1.61 4.96
C PRO A 88 -4.30 0.37 4.94
N ALA A 89 -3.80 -0.72 5.53
CA ALA A 89 -4.67 -1.80 6.00
C ALA A 89 -5.23 -1.45 7.39
N ASP A 90 -6.32 -2.11 7.77
CA ASP A 90 -6.70 -2.22 9.17
C ASP A 90 -5.67 -3.13 9.89
N GLN A 91 -5.04 -2.62 10.94
CA GLN A 91 -3.92 -3.29 11.62
C GLN A 91 -4.35 -4.43 12.57
N LYS A 92 -5.66 -4.72 12.66
CA LYS A 92 -6.22 -5.81 13.48
C LYS A 92 -6.79 -6.93 12.62
N THR A 93 -7.46 -6.56 11.54
CA THR A 93 -8.14 -7.49 10.62
C THR A 93 -7.31 -7.81 9.38
N TRP A 94 -6.28 -7.01 9.11
CA TRP A 94 -5.42 -7.12 7.94
C TRP A 94 -6.16 -7.00 6.60
N GLN A 95 -7.32 -6.36 6.59
CA GLN A 95 -8.07 -6.05 5.38
C GLN A 95 -7.80 -4.59 4.96
N PRO A 96 -8.09 -4.19 3.71
CA PRO A 96 -8.14 -2.78 3.37
C PRO A 96 -9.14 -2.07 4.31
N ASP A 97 -8.73 -0.96 4.95
CA ASP A 97 -9.55 -0.23 5.94
C ASP A 97 -10.84 0.38 5.32
N GLY A 98 -11.01 0.31 4.00
CA GLY A 98 -12.25 0.70 3.30
C GLY A 98 -12.53 2.21 3.27
N ARG A 99 -11.81 3.01 4.06
CA ARG A 99 -11.92 4.46 4.07
C ARG A 99 -11.52 5.07 2.73
N TRP A 100 -12.09 6.24 2.46
CA TRP A 100 -11.59 7.10 1.39
C TRP A 100 -10.31 7.77 1.84
N TRP A 101 -9.20 7.25 1.33
CA TRP A 101 -7.87 7.80 1.55
C TRP A 101 -7.44 8.70 0.39
N MET A 102 -6.78 9.79 0.73
CA MET A 102 -6.22 10.77 -0.21
C MET A 102 -4.71 10.82 -0.11
N CYS A 103 -4.04 11.20 -1.19
CA CYS A 103 -2.60 11.42 -1.17
C CYS A 103 -2.27 12.64 -0.30
N GLY A 104 -1.41 12.45 0.70
CA GLY A 104 -0.86 13.52 1.54
C GLY A 104 0.46 14.11 1.03
N GLY A 105 0.96 13.64 -0.11
CA GLY A 105 2.22 14.11 -0.72
C GLY A 105 3.43 13.20 -0.51
N ASN A 106 3.28 12.09 0.23
CA ASN A 106 4.34 11.11 0.46
C ASN A 106 4.27 9.95 -0.53
N TYR A 107 5.41 9.28 -0.72
CA TYR A 107 5.59 8.13 -1.61
C TYR A 107 6.15 6.94 -0.84
N ALA A 108 6.07 5.75 -1.43
CA ALA A 108 6.72 4.55 -0.93
C ALA A 108 7.43 3.79 -2.05
N ASP A 109 8.57 3.20 -1.74
CA ASP A 109 9.36 2.38 -2.67
C ASP A 109 10.14 1.28 -1.94
N SER A 110 10.74 0.37 -2.68
CA SER A 110 11.65 -0.66 -2.17
C SER A 110 12.73 -1.01 -3.19
N SER A 111 13.95 -1.26 -2.72
CA SER A 111 15.03 -1.80 -3.55
C SER A 111 14.92 -3.31 -3.79
N ASP A 112 13.86 -3.94 -3.31
CA ASP A 112 13.59 -5.36 -3.50
C ASP A 112 13.02 -5.59 -4.91
N SER A 113 13.70 -6.37 -5.75
CA SER A 113 13.29 -6.61 -7.14
C SER A 113 11.88 -7.22 -7.25
N ARG A 114 11.41 -7.91 -6.20
CA ARG A 114 10.05 -8.46 -6.17
C ARG A 114 8.99 -7.38 -6.11
N PHE A 115 9.32 -6.17 -5.65
CA PHE A 115 8.41 -5.03 -5.73
C PHE A 115 8.31 -4.50 -7.17
N ASP A 116 9.43 -4.42 -7.89
CA ASP A 116 9.47 -4.03 -9.31
C ASP A 116 8.65 -4.98 -10.19
N GLU A 117 8.67 -6.29 -9.89
CA GLU A 117 7.85 -7.29 -10.58
C GLU A 117 6.33 -7.03 -10.41
N LEU A 118 5.90 -6.43 -9.30
CA LEU A 118 4.49 -6.03 -9.09
C LEU A 118 4.13 -4.75 -9.86
N LEU A 119 5.13 -3.94 -10.18
CA LEU A 119 4.99 -2.63 -10.81
C LEU A 119 5.98 -2.48 -11.98
N PRO A 120 5.78 -3.21 -13.10
CA PRO A 120 6.68 -3.12 -14.25
C PRO A 120 6.83 -1.67 -14.70
N GLY A 121 8.03 -1.12 -14.55
CA GLY A 121 8.33 0.31 -14.73
C GLY A 121 9.00 0.98 -13.53
N GLY A 122 8.92 0.39 -12.32
CA GLY A 122 9.81 0.67 -11.18
C GLY A 122 9.84 2.12 -10.71
N PHE A 123 8.75 2.60 -10.10
CA PHE A 123 8.71 3.94 -9.50
C PHE A 123 8.10 3.91 -8.11
N ALA A 124 8.63 4.77 -7.24
CA ALA A 124 7.99 5.14 -6.00
C ALA A 124 6.51 5.49 -6.24
N VAL A 125 5.62 4.86 -5.47
CA VAL A 125 4.16 5.00 -5.61
C VAL A 125 3.62 5.96 -4.58
N ARG A 126 2.59 6.72 -4.95
CA ARG A 126 1.90 7.63 -4.02
C ARG A 126 1.35 6.85 -2.83
N VAL A 127 1.42 7.44 -1.65
CA VAL A 127 0.76 6.92 -0.45
C VAL A 127 -0.50 7.73 -0.20
N HIS A 128 -1.64 7.04 -0.23
CA HIS A 128 -2.93 7.59 0.10
C HIS A 128 -3.24 7.19 1.55
N ASP A 129 -2.90 8.06 2.48
CA ASP A 129 -3.05 7.85 3.92
C ASP A 129 -3.60 9.09 4.65
N ARG A 130 -4.09 10.07 3.89
CA ARG A 130 -4.82 11.23 4.42
C ARG A 130 -6.30 10.94 4.49
N HIS A 131 -6.89 11.20 5.65
CA HIS A 131 -8.34 11.16 5.85
C HIS A 131 -8.80 12.50 6.46
N GLU A 132 -9.84 13.06 5.87
CA GLU A 132 -10.55 14.23 6.41
C GLU A 132 -11.84 13.72 7.05
N GLY A 133 -11.94 13.85 8.36
CA GLY A 133 -13.04 13.33 9.18
C GLY A 133 -12.83 13.68 10.64
#